data_AF-A0A522Q3F6-F1
#
_entry.id   AF-A0A522Q3F6-F1
#
_cell.length_a   1.000
_cell.length_b   1.000
_cell.length_c   1.000
_cell.angle_alpha   90.00
_cell.angle_beta   90.00
_cell.angle_gamma   90.00
#
_symmetry.space_group_name_H-M   'P 1'
#
loop_
_entity.id
_entity.type
_entity.pdbx_description
1 polymer ?
#
loop_
_entity_poly.entity_id
_entity_poly.type
_entity_poly.pdbx_seq_one_letter_code
_entity_poly.pdbx_strand_id
1 'polypeptide(L)'
;MCPEKSDLKAAIWNYLESRPRVVRWREWLSGRRYLPASFPDRSRPLYVIAHRVRDGGRAAEVARALEHDWIEVPARCRESYDEALFRAPQLVVIQLHRTNICGCLGHRHAAVSEAPFTMAHDAFGGEQAGELDIAVEQILTWQALPLSDTALDAKFLEGSRLEEFHARQFRLRLLSIILHETNHVVFPNEPETSIRERSLNFYREALADYTEKAIATLSFTLDRSFSRLK
;
A
#
# COMPACT_ATOMS: atom_id res chain seq x y z
N MET A 1 3.81 -17.94 19.47
CA MET A 1 4.32 -18.33 18.14
C MET A 1 3.56 -17.51 17.12
N CYS A 2 4.23 -16.72 16.28
CA CYS A 2 3.54 -16.03 15.19
C CYS A 2 3.17 -17.08 14.12
N PRO A 3 1.90 -17.19 13.71
CA PRO A 3 1.52 -18.07 12.61
C PRO A 3 2.27 -17.68 11.34
N GLU A 4 2.58 -18.67 10.49
CA GLU A 4 3.21 -18.45 9.19
C GLU A 4 2.30 -17.59 8.30
N LYS A 5 2.85 -16.78 7.39
CA LYS A 5 2.06 -15.78 6.63
C LYS A 5 0.92 -16.40 5.82
N SER A 6 1.15 -17.58 5.25
CA SER A 6 0.15 -18.38 4.54
C SER A 6 -1.01 -18.74 5.47
N ASP A 7 -0.69 -19.08 6.71
CA ASP A 7 -1.64 -19.54 7.71
C ASP A 7 -2.50 -18.37 8.19
N LEU A 8 -1.93 -17.17 8.32
CA LEU A 8 -2.68 -15.98 8.70
C LEU A 8 -3.66 -15.55 7.59
N LYS A 9 -3.23 -15.51 6.32
CA LYS A 9 -4.13 -15.22 5.19
C LYS A 9 -5.28 -16.23 5.12
N ALA A 10 -4.98 -17.52 5.29
CA ALA A 10 -5.99 -18.58 5.32
C ALA A 10 -6.94 -18.44 6.53
N ALA A 11 -6.41 -18.12 7.72
CA ALA A 11 -7.20 -17.90 8.92
C ALA A 11 -8.17 -16.73 8.76
N ILE A 12 -7.76 -15.62 8.12
CA ILE A 12 -8.65 -14.50 7.80
C ILE A 12 -9.74 -14.93 6.83
N TRP A 13 -9.42 -15.68 5.78
CA TRP A 13 -10.44 -16.18 4.85
C TRP A 13 -11.45 -17.10 5.52
N ASN A 14 -10.96 -18.09 6.28
CA ASN A 14 -11.79 -19.00 7.05
C ASN A 14 -12.69 -18.26 8.04
N TYR A 15 -12.15 -17.23 8.70
CA TYR A 15 -12.94 -16.34 9.56
C TYR A 15 -14.03 -15.60 8.77
N LEU A 16 -13.67 -14.97 7.65
CA LEU A 16 -14.63 -14.22 6.85
C LEU A 16 -15.77 -15.11 6.33
N GLU A 17 -15.49 -16.37 6.00
CA GLU A 17 -16.43 -17.36 5.51
C GLU A 17 -17.29 -18.02 6.60
N SER A 18 -16.74 -18.21 7.81
CA SER A 18 -17.43 -18.83 8.94
C SER A 18 -18.52 -17.94 9.54
N ARG A 19 -18.49 -16.64 9.26
CA ARG A 19 -19.50 -15.68 9.72
C ARG A 19 -20.92 -16.06 9.26
N PRO A 20 -21.96 -15.70 10.04
CA PRO A 20 -23.34 -16.05 9.75
C PRO A 20 -23.74 -15.72 8.32
N ARG A 21 -24.44 -16.64 7.65
CA ARG A 21 -24.85 -16.48 6.24
C ARG A 21 -25.59 -15.16 6.00
N VAL A 22 -26.48 -14.76 6.89
CA VAL A 22 -27.24 -13.50 6.79
C VAL A 22 -26.33 -12.27 6.73
N VAL A 23 -25.24 -12.26 7.52
CA VAL A 23 -24.26 -11.16 7.51
C VAL A 23 -23.51 -11.14 6.19
N ARG A 24 -22.99 -12.28 5.75
CA ARG A 24 -22.27 -12.40 4.47
C ARG A 24 -23.14 -12.03 3.27
N TRP A 25 -24.43 -12.40 3.29
CA TRP A 25 -25.40 -12.00 2.28
C TRP A 25 -25.60 -10.49 2.23
N ARG A 26 -25.74 -9.83 3.40
CA ARG A 26 -25.86 -8.36 3.46
C ARG A 26 -24.62 -7.64 2.95
N GLU A 27 -23.43 -8.11 3.31
CA GLU A 27 -22.16 -7.57 2.80
C GLU A 27 -22.00 -7.78 1.29
N TRP A 28 -22.41 -8.96 0.82
CA TRP A 28 -22.39 -9.26 -0.60
C TRP A 28 -23.28 -8.27 -1.38
N LEU A 29 -24.51 -8.05 -0.88
CA LEU A 29 -25.49 -7.10 -1.43
C LEU A 29 -25.03 -5.65 -1.34
N SER A 30 -24.33 -5.25 -0.27
CA SER A 30 -23.74 -3.91 -0.16
C SER A 30 -22.54 -3.71 -1.09
N GLY A 31 -22.09 -4.78 -1.75
CA GLY A 31 -20.92 -4.77 -2.63
C GLY A 31 -19.60 -4.67 -1.87
N ARG A 32 -19.56 -4.93 -0.56
CA ARG A 32 -18.32 -4.94 0.24
C ARG A 32 -17.51 -6.19 -0.08
N ARG A 33 -16.20 -6.04 -0.29
CA ARG A 33 -15.24 -7.09 -0.61
C ARG A 33 -13.95 -6.86 0.17
N TYR A 34 -13.19 -7.93 0.37
CA TYR A 34 -11.95 -7.94 1.15
C TYR A 34 -10.84 -8.57 0.34
N LEU A 35 -9.67 -7.93 0.32
CA LEU A 35 -8.49 -8.43 -0.36
C LEU A 35 -7.29 -8.41 0.62
N PRO A 36 -6.78 -9.57 1.06
CA PRO A 36 -5.62 -9.62 1.93
C PRO A 36 -4.32 -9.38 1.14
N ALA A 37 -3.42 -8.58 1.70
CA ALA A 37 -2.11 -8.25 1.14
C ALA A 37 -1.06 -8.14 2.25
N SER A 38 0.20 -8.47 1.96
CA SER A 38 1.27 -8.49 2.98
C SER A 38 2.61 -8.12 2.38
N PHE A 39 3.49 -7.53 3.18
CA PHE A 39 4.88 -7.35 2.77
C PHE A 39 5.60 -8.72 2.62
N PRO A 40 6.22 -9.02 1.47
CA PRO A 40 6.79 -10.34 1.18
C PRO A 40 7.94 -10.72 2.10
N ASP A 41 8.66 -9.75 2.65
CA ASP A 41 9.81 -9.91 3.55
C ASP A 41 9.47 -9.80 5.04
N ARG A 42 8.21 -9.50 5.42
CA ARG A 42 7.79 -9.35 6.84
C ARG A 42 6.60 -10.20 7.24
N SER A 43 6.63 -10.81 8.42
CA SER A 43 5.52 -11.63 8.96
C SER A 43 4.29 -10.84 9.38
N ARG A 44 4.44 -9.53 9.62
CA ARG A 44 3.37 -8.60 10.01
C ARG A 44 3.68 -7.18 9.53
N PRO A 45 2.66 -6.30 9.43
CA PRO A 45 1.23 -6.61 9.53
C PRO A 45 0.70 -7.32 8.27
N LEU A 46 -0.37 -8.11 8.42
CA LEU A 46 -1.23 -8.47 7.30
C LEU A 46 -2.23 -7.34 7.07
N TYR A 47 -2.33 -6.85 5.85
CA TYR A 47 -3.34 -5.86 5.48
C TYR A 47 -4.58 -6.53 4.89
N VAL A 48 -5.76 -6.06 5.27
CA VAL A 48 -7.02 -6.42 4.61
C VAL A 48 -7.62 -5.18 3.97
N ILE A 49 -7.63 -5.15 2.64
CA ILE A 49 -8.15 -4.04 1.85
C ILE A 49 -9.66 -4.24 1.71
N ALA A 50 -10.44 -3.48 2.48
CA ALA A 50 -11.88 -3.46 2.46
C ALA A 50 -12.38 -2.45 1.40
N HIS A 51 -12.92 -2.96 0.29
CA HIS A 51 -13.29 -2.16 -0.88
C HIS A 51 -14.70 -2.46 -1.36
N ARG A 52 -15.23 -1.62 -2.27
CA ARG A 52 -16.47 -1.95 -3.00
C ARG A 52 -16.14 -2.73 -4.27
N VAL A 53 -17.07 -3.55 -4.77
CA VAL A 53 -16.90 -4.35 -6.01
C VAL A 53 -16.36 -3.50 -7.17
N ARG A 54 -16.92 -2.32 -7.39
CA ARG A 54 -16.49 -1.41 -8.48
C ARG A 54 -15.06 -0.90 -8.34
N ASP A 55 -14.54 -0.90 -7.12
CA ASP A 55 -13.21 -0.37 -6.77
C ASP A 55 -12.16 -1.50 -6.71
N GLY A 56 -12.48 -2.69 -7.24
CA GLY A 56 -11.58 -3.86 -7.23
C GLY A 56 -10.25 -3.62 -7.93
N GLY A 57 -10.23 -2.85 -9.02
CA GLY A 57 -8.97 -2.45 -9.68
C GLY A 57 -8.08 -1.60 -8.77
N ARG A 58 -8.68 -0.67 -8.00
CA ARG A 58 -7.95 0.16 -7.04
C ARG A 58 -7.41 -0.65 -5.86
N ALA A 59 -8.21 -1.59 -5.35
CA ALA A 59 -7.75 -2.53 -4.32
C ALA A 59 -6.59 -3.39 -4.82
N ALA A 60 -6.62 -3.83 -6.07
CA ALA A 60 -5.53 -4.58 -6.68
C ALA A 60 -4.23 -3.76 -6.83
N GLU A 61 -4.32 -2.46 -7.11
CA GLU A 61 -3.14 -1.58 -7.10
C GLU A 61 -2.55 -1.44 -5.70
N VAL A 62 -3.38 -1.30 -4.66
CA VAL A 62 -2.92 -1.29 -3.26
C VAL A 62 -2.23 -2.60 -2.89
N ALA A 63 -2.83 -3.74 -3.24
CA ALA A 63 -2.23 -5.05 -2.99
C ALA A 63 -0.89 -5.22 -3.73
N ARG A 64 -0.82 -4.82 -5.00
CA ARG A 64 0.43 -4.84 -5.78
C ARG A 64 1.50 -3.95 -5.15
N ALA A 65 1.13 -2.78 -4.65
CA ALA A 65 2.06 -1.88 -3.98
C ALA A 65 2.70 -2.57 -2.76
N LEU A 66 1.88 -3.20 -1.92
CA LEU A 66 2.33 -3.92 -0.71
C LEU A 66 3.14 -5.19 -1.02
N GLU A 67 2.70 -5.98 -2.00
CA GLU A 67 3.26 -7.32 -2.24
C GLU A 67 4.44 -7.33 -3.20
N HIS A 68 4.46 -6.42 -4.18
CA HIS A 68 5.45 -6.42 -5.26
C HIS A 68 6.34 -5.19 -5.21
N ASP A 69 5.75 -3.99 -5.21
CA ASP A 69 6.57 -2.78 -5.30
C ASP A 69 7.44 -2.58 -4.05
N TRP A 70 6.95 -3.00 -2.88
CA TRP A 70 7.70 -2.91 -1.63
C TRP A 70 9.09 -3.53 -1.73
N ILE A 71 9.25 -4.75 -2.27
CA ILE A 71 10.56 -5.41 -2.28
C ILE A 71 11.54 -4.75 -3.25
N GLU A 72 11.03 -4.03 -4.23
CA GLU A 72 11.82 -3.33 -5.23
C GLU A 72 12.32 -1.96 -4.73
N VAL A 73 11.73 -1.42 -3.65
CA VAL A 73 12.18 -0.21 -2.98
C VAL A 73 13.57 -0.45 -2.32
N PRO A 74 14.47 0.55 -2.34
CA PRO A 74 15.77 0.45 -1.68
C PRO A 74 15.67 -0.03 -0.23
N ALA A 75 16.61 -0.90 0.17
CA ALA A 75 16.64 -1.48 1.51
C ALA A 75 16.61 -0.42 2.62
N ARG A 76 17.40 0.65 2.49
CA ARG A 76 17.42 1.79 3.43
C ARG A 76 16.06 2.44 3.67
N CYS A 77 15.23 2.54 2.63
CA CYS A 77 13.88 3.09 2.75
C CYS A 77 12.96 2.11 3.48
N ARG A 78 13.13 0.80 3.26
CA ARG A 78 12.39 -0.25 3.97
C ARG A 78 12.79 -0.33 5.44
N GLU A 79 14.08 -0.25 5.75
CA GLU A 79 14.67 -0.28 7.09
C GLU A 79 14.15 0.87 7.96
N SER A 80 13.90 2.04 7.37
CA SER A 80 13.30 3.20 8.05
C SER A 80 11.92 2.92 8.67
N TYR A 81 11.26 1.84 8.27
CA TYR A 81 9.97 1.40 8.78
C TYR A 81 10.02 0.09 9.56
N ASP A 82 11.21 -0.46 9.84
CA ASP A 82 11.35 -1.75 10.55
C ASP A 82 10.64 -1.75 11.90
N GLU A 83 10.90 -0.73 12.72
CA GLU A 83 10.32 -0.63 14.06
C GLU A 83 8.80 -0.48 14.01
N ALA A 84 8.30 0.41 13.15
CA ALA A 84 6.87 0.67 13.00
C ALA A 84 6.13 -0.59 12.53
N LEU A 85 6.63 -1.26 11.49
CA LEU A 85 6.00 -2.47 10.95
C LEU A 85 6.13 -3.66 11.89
N PHE A 86 7.23 -3.73 12.67
CA PHE A 86 7.38 -4.75 13.69
C PHE A 86 6.41 -4.56 14.86
N ARG A 87 6.10 -3.31 15.24
CA ARG A 87 5.17 -3.01 16.34
C ARG A 87 3.70 -2.86 15.91
N ALA A 88 3.44 -2.85 14.61
CA ALA A 88 2.09 -2.81 14.08
C ALA A 88 1.25 -3.99 14.59
N PRO A 89 -0.08 -3.79 14.78
CA PRO A 89 -1.01 -4.89 15.04
C PRO A 89 -0.84 -5.99 14.00
N GLN A 90 -1.07 -7.24 14.38
CA GLN A 90 -0.92 -8.36 13.44
C GLN A 90 -1.80 -8.20 12.19
N LEU A 91 -2.96 -7.57 12.34
CA LEU A 91 -3.90 -7.26 11.28
C LEU A 91 -4.17 -5.75 11.19
N VAL A 92 -4.09 -5.18 9.99
CA VAL A 92 -4.48 -3.80 9.71
C VAL A 92 -5.50 -3.76 8.59
N VAL A 93 -6.66 -3.17 8.83
CA VAL A 93 -7.72 -3.03 7.83
C VAL A 93 -7.53 -1.71 7.09
N ILE A 94 -7.51 -1.74 5.76
CA ILE A 94 -7.52 -0.55 4.91
C ILE A 94 -8.93 -0.39 4.37
N GLN A 95 -9.65 0.63 4.85
CA GLN A 95 -10.89 1.06 4.24
C GLN A 95 -10.55 1.88 2.98
N LEU A 96 -10.89 1.33 1.81
CA LEU A 96 -10.66 2.02 0.56
C LEU A 96 -11.86 2.92 0.25
N HIS A 97 -11.60 4.23 0.21
CA HIS A 97 -12.56 5.24 -0.19
C HIS A 97 -12.07 5.93 -1.46
N ARG A 98 -13.01 6.39 -2.30
CA ARG A 98 -12.62 7.19 -3.48
C ARG A 98 -12.15 8.57 -3.03
N THR A 99 -12.90 9.17 -2.11
CA THR A 99 -12.62 10.44 -1.45
C THR A 99 -13.07 10.33 0.00
N ASN A 100 -12.49 11.11 0.90
CA ASN A 100 -12.97 11.22 2.28
C ASN A 100 -13.49 12.63 2.60
N ILE A 101 -14.21 12.73 3.71
CA ILE A 101 -14.86 13.97 4.16
C ILE A 101 -13.83 14.95 4.77
N CYS A 102 -12.75 14.44 5.37
CA CYS A 102 -11.67 15.26 5.93
C CYS A 102 -10.84 15.99 4.86
N GLY A 103 -10.89 15.55 3.60
CA GLY A 103 -10.02 16.05 2.53
C GLY A 103 -8.56 15.60 2.66
N CYS A 104 -8.28 14.63 3.54
CA CYS A 104 -6.96 14.07 3.78
C CYS A 104 -6.67 12.89 2.83
N LEU A 105 -5.41 12.50 2.61
CA LEU A 105 -5.11 11.39 1.68
C LEU A 105 -5.32 10.02 2.33
N GLY A 106 -5.14 9.98 3.64
CA GLY A 106 -5.49 8.90 4.53
C GLY A 106 -5.50 9.43 5.96
N HIS A 107 -5.98 8.60 6.87
CA HIS A 107 -5.82 8.78 8.30
C HIS A 107 -6.02 7.45 9.01
N ARG A 108 -5.35 7.25 10.14
CA ARG A 108 -5.71 6.14 11.04
C ARG A 108 -7.05 6.38 11.74
N HIS A 109 -7.79 5.31 12.01
CA HIS A 109 -8.88 5.35 12.98
C HIS A 109 -8.39 4.92 14.37
N ALA A 110 -8.86 5.60 15.42
CA ALA A 110 -8.56 5.23 16.80
C ALA A 110 -9.29 3.95 17.24
N ALA A 111 -10.42 3.64 16.61
CA ALA A 111 -11.16 2.41 16.81
C ALA A 111 -11.55 1.83 15.45
N VAL A 112 -11.45 0.51 15.32
CA VAL A 112 -11.84 -0.20 14.09
C VAL A 112 -13.35 -0.13 13.93
N SER A 113 -13.80 0.32 12.76
CA SER A 113 -15.22 0.44 12.41
C SER A 113 -15.67 -0.60 11.38
N GLU A 114 -14.73 -1.24 10.67
CA GLU A 114 -15.06 -2.28 9.71
C GLU A 114 -15.63 -3.50 10.41
N ALA A 115 -16.93 -3.75 10.21
CA ALA A 115 -17.73 -4.70 10.99
C ALA A 115 -17.08 -6.08 11.26
N PRO A 116 -16.46 -6.78 10.28
CA PRO A 116 -15.75 -8.03 10.56
C PRO A 116 -14.58 -7.92 11.53
N PHE A 117 -14.03 -6.74 11.77
CA PHE A 117 -12.75 -6.55 12.47
C PHE A 117 -12.86 -5.66 13.72
N THR A 118 -14.08 -5.27 14.11
CA THR A 118 -14.35 -4.41 15.28
C THR A 118 -13.97 -5.05 16.61
N MET A 119 -14.00 -6.38 16.69
CA MET A 119 -13.67 -7.15 17.89
C MET A 119 -12.40 -7.98 17.67
N ALA A 120 -11.61 -8.15 18.74
CA ALA A 120 -10.49 -9.08 18.73
C ALA A 120 -10.96 -10.52 18.43
N HIS A 121 -10.13 -11.27 17.71
CA HIS A 121 -10.43 -12.64 17.31
C HIS A 121 -9.13 -13.44 17.20
N ASP A 122 -9.16 -14.74 17.48
CA ASP A 122 -7.98 -15.61 17.44
C ASP A 122 -7.33 -15.64 16.05
N ALA A 123 -8.14 -15.52 15.00
CA ALA A 123 -7.67 -15.39 13.61
C ALA A 123 -6.78 -14.14 13.39
N PHE A 124 -6.82 -13.16 14.30
CA PHE A 124 -6.03 -11.94 14.27
C PHE A 124 -4.88 -11.98 15.30
N GLY A 125 -4.63 -13.14 15.92
CA GLY A 125 -3.67 -13.29 17.02
C GLY A 125 -4.21 -12.92 18.40
N GLY A 126 -5.53 -12.74 18.53
CA GLY A 126 -6.16 -12.32 19.79
C GLY A 126 -6.01 -10.81 20.08
N GLU A 127 -5.39 -10.06 19.19
CA GLU A 127 -5.23 -8.60 19.28
C GLU A 127 -6.35 -7.87 18.53
N GLN A 128 -6.57 -6.60 18.89
CA GLN A 128 -7.44 -5.72 18.10
C GLN A 128 -6.71 -5.30 16.82
N ALA A 129 -7.43 -5.30 15.69
CA ALA A 129 -6.87 -4.84 14.42
C ALA A 129 -6.58 -3.33 14.47
N GLY A 130 -5.63 -2.88 13.63
CA GLY A 130 -5.54 -1.47 13.23
C GLY A 130 -6.54 -1.15 12.12
N GLU A 131 -6.90 0.11 11.95
CA GLU A 131 -7.72 0.55 10.81
C GLU A 131 -7.20 1.87 10.22
N LEU A 132 -7.10 1.89 8.89
CA LEU A 132 -6.69 3.01 8.06
C LEU A 132 -7.82 3.35 7.10
N ASP A 133 -8.06 4.64 6.87
CA ASP A 133 -8.80 5.13 5.71
C ASP A 133 -7.82 5.62 4.64
N ILE A 134 -8.08 5.30 3.37
CA ILE A 134 -7.27 5.69 2.22
C ILE A 134 -8.17 6.23 1.11
N ALA A 135 -7.96 7.50 0.74
CA ALA A 135 -8.72 8.19 -0.29
C ALA A 135 -8.06 8.08 -1.67
N VAL A 136 -8.30 6.96 -2.36
CA VAL A 136 -7.53 6.53 -3.53
C VAL A 136 -7.59 7.50 -4.72
N GLU A 137 -8.73 8.16 -4.96
CA GLU A 137 -8.83 9.10 -6.09
C GLU A 137 -8.14 10.43 -5.77
N GLN A 138 -8.11 10.86 -4.51
CA GLN A 138 -7.35 12.05 -4.11
C GLN A 138 -5.83 11.82 -4.27
N ILE A 139 -5.36 10.61 -3.97
CA ILE A 139 -3.94 10.22 -4.10
C ILE A 139 -3.46 10.26 -5.56
N LEU A 140 -4.32 9.91 -6.52
CA LEU A 140 -3.99 10.00 -7.95
C LEU A 140 -3.63 11.43 -8.35
N THR A 141 -4.41 12.39 -7.85
CA THR A 141 -4.23 13.82 -8.12
C THR A 141 -3.20 14.49 -7.22
N TRP A 142 -2.76 13.81 -6.16
CA TRP A 142 -1.81 14.37 -5.22
C TRP A 142 -0.41 14.46 -5.82
N GLN A 143 0.10 15.69 -5.91
CA GLN A 143 1.48 15.94 -6.29
C GLN A 143 2.32 16.06 -5.02
N ALA A 144 3.04 14.99 -4.70
CA ALA A 144 4.03 14.96 -3.63
C ALA A 144 5.27 15.79 -4.02
N LEU A 145 5.11 17.11 -4.11
CA LEU A 145 6.04 18.08 -4.72
C LEU A 145 6.39 17.77 -6.19
N PRO A 146 6.72 18.79 -7.00
CA PRO A 146 7.28 18.54 -8.31
C PRO A 146 8.66 17.91 -8.10
N LEU A 147 8.76 16.59 -8.29
CA LEU A 147 10.01 16.10 -8.87
C LEU A 147 10.13 16.88 -10.16
N SER A 148 11.19 17.66 -10.29
CA SER A 148 11.37 18.49 -11.46
C SER A 148 11.21 17.57 -12.68
N ASP A 149 10.19 17.84 -13.49
CA ASP A 149 9.89 17.12 -14.74
C ASP A 149 11.13 17.03 -15.67
N THR A 150 12.19 17.76 -15.35
CA THR A 150 13.53 17.68 -15.95
C THR A 150 14.30 16.37 -15.72
N ALA A 151 13.92 15.49 -14.79
CA ALA A 151 14.58 14.18 -14.63
C ALA A 151 14.02 13.11 -15.60
N LEU A 152 12.87 13.37 -16.21
CA LEU A 152 12.22 12.52 -17.20
C LEU A 152 12.09 13.34 -18.47
N ASP A 153 13.20 13.43 -19.22
CA ASP A 153 13.19 14.09 -20.52
C ASP A 153 12.02 13.50 -21.34
N ALA A 154 11.05 14.34 -21.69
CA ALA A 154 9.71 13.92 -22.15
C ALA A 154 9.75 13.07 -23.44
N LYS A 155 10.91 13.01 -24.11
CA LYS A 155 11.21 12.11 -25.22
C LYS A 155 11.52 10.65 -24.81
N PHE A 156 11.80 10.39 -23.52
CA PHE A 156 12.19 9.08 -22.98
C PHE A 156 11.01 8.18 -22.60
N LEU A 157 9.84 8.75 -22.36
CA LEU A 157 8.62 8.04 -21.97
C LEU A 157 7.49 8.32 -22.97
N GLU A 158 7.55 7.70 -24.15
CA GLU A 158 6.42 7.66 -25.08
C GLU A 158 5.59 6.38 -24.89
N GLY A 159 4.27 6.50 -25.07
CA GLY A 159 3.33 5.37 -25.07
C GLY A 159 3.25 4.60 -23.74
N SER A 160 3.26 3.27 -23.81
CA SER A 160 3.03 2.36 -22.68
C SER A 160 3.97 2.57 -21.48
N ARG A 161 5.18 3.11 -21.71
CA ARG A 161 6.16 3.34 -20.64
C ARG A 161 5.81 4.52 -19.74
N LEU A 162 5.15 5.53 -20.30
CA LEU A 162 4.62 6.62 -19.50
C LEU A 162 3.49 6.14 -18.60
N GLU A 163 2.64 5.25 -19.11
CA GLU A 163 1.57 4.61 -18.34
C GLU A 163 2.13 3.72 -17.22
N GLU A 164 3.15 2.91 -17.51
CA GLU A 164 3.86 2.10 -16.51
C GLU A 164 4.52 2.97 -15.43
N PHE A 165 5.17 4.06 -15.84
CA PHE A 165 5.76 5.03 -14.92
C PHE A 165 4.70 5.65 -14.00
N HIS A 166 3.59 6.15 -14.55
CA HIS A 166 2.51 6.73 -13.74
C HIS A 166 1.86 5.70 -12.81
N ALA A 167 1.66 4.47 -13.27
CA ALA A 167 1.13 3.40 -12.44
C ALA A 167 2.09 3.09 -11.27
N ARG A 168 3.40 3.03 -11.54
CA ARG A 168 4.40 2.82 -10.49
C ARG A 168 4.49 4.00 -9.53
N GLN A 169 4.52 5.22 -10.05
CA GLN A 169 4.50 6.44 -9.25
C GLN A 169 3.29 6.46 -8.31
N PHE A 170 2.10 6.14 -8.82
CA PHE A 170 0.88 6.06 -8.03
C PHE A 170 1.00 5.02 -6.91
N ARG A 171 1.48 3.81 -7.20
CA ARG A 171 1.66 2.78 -6.17
C ARG A 171 2.72 3.14 -5.12
N LEU A 172 3.77 3.88 -5.49
CA LEU A 172 4.72 4.42 -4.52
C LEU A 172 4.09 5.49 -3.61
N ARG A 173 3.17 6.32 -4.12
CA ARG A 173 2.36 7.23 -3.28
C ARG A 173 1.48 6.44 -2.31
N LEU A 174 0.83 5.37 -2.79
CA LEU A 174 0.03 4.49 -1.93
C LEU A 174 0.89 3.89 -0.80
N LEU A 175 2.06 3.32 -1.10
CA LEU A 175 2.98 2.81 -0.09
C LEU A 175 3.35 3.87 0.93
N SER A 176 3.76 5.05 0.46
CA SER A 176 4.13 6.17 1.33
C SER A 176 3.02 6.51 2.33
N ILE A 177 1.78 6.57 1.88
CA ILE A 177 0.63 6.93 2.72
C ILE A 177 0.28 5.78 3.65
N ILE A 178 0.26 4.53 3.17
CA ILE A 178 -0.02 3.37 4.03
C ILE A 178 1.02 3.27 5.16
N LEU A 179 2.30 3.49 4.85
CA LEU A 179 3.38 3.50 5.84
C LEU A 179 3.24 4.67 6.82
N HIS A 180 2.87 5.86 6.33
CA HIS A 180 2.57 7.03 7.15
C HIS A 180 1.46 6.73 8.16
N GLU A 181 0.32 6.21 7.70
CA GLU A 181 -0.82 5.92 8.56
C GLU A 181 -0.55 4.74 9.50
N THR A 182 0.16 3.71 9.02
CA THR A 182 0.60 2.61 9.89
C THR A 182 1.51 3.12 11.01
N ASN A 183 2.35 4.11 10.74
CA ASN A 183 3.18 4.72 11.77
C ASN A 183 2.34 5.44 12.82
N HIS A 184 1.27 6.15 12.44
CA HIS A 184 0.34 6.72 13.41
C HIS A 184 -0.41 5.69 14.24
N VAL A 185 -0.70 4.50 13.69
CA VAL A 185 -1.33 3.41 14.46
C VAL A 185 -0.42 2.99 15.61
N VAL A 186 0.90 2.94 15.38
CA VAL A 186 1.88 2.45 16.35
C VAL A 186 2.39 3.54 17.28
N PHE A 187 2.62 4.73 16.74
CA PHE A 187 3.18 5.88 17.44
C PHE A 187 2.19 7.06 17.39
N PRO A 188 1.05 6.97 18.10
CA PRO A 188 -0.02 7.97 18.00
C PRO A 188 0.39 9.37 18.52
N ASN A 189 1.47 9.44 19.30
CA ASN A 189 2.01 10.68 19.88
C ASN A 189 3.23 11.21 19.12
N GLU A 190 3.72 10.50 18.09
CA GLU A 190 4.81 11.03 17.28
C GLU A 190 4.31 12.23 16.46
N PRO A 191 5.06 13.35 16.40
CA PRO A 191 4.60 14.54 15.71
C PRO A 191 4.33 14.29 14.22
N GLU A 192 3.21 14.81 13.73
CA GLU A 192 2.81 14.76 12.31
C GLU A 192 3.95 15.16 11.35
N THR A 193 4.72 16.19 11.72
CA THR A 193 5.83 16.68 10.90
C THR A 193 6.92 15.62 10.71
N SER A 194 7.26 14.86 11.76
CA SER A 194 8.25 13.77 11.71
C SER A 194 7.79 12.65 10.79
N ILE A 195 6.54 12.20 10.96
CA ILE A 195 5.96 11.10 10.18
C ILE A 195 5.83 11.50 8.71
N ARG A 196 5.39 12.74 8.46
CA ARG A 196 5.30 13.31 7.12
C ARG A 196 6.65 13.38 6.45
N GLU A 197 7.68 13.88 7.13
CA GLU A 197 9.04 13.95 6.59
C GLU A 197 9.56 12.56 6.23
N ARG A 198 9.41 11.57 7.12
CA ARG A 198 9.81 10.16 6.87
C ARG A 198 9.13 9.60 5.62
N SER A 199 7.80 9.75 5.53
CA SER A 199 7.02 9.26 4.38
C SER A 199 7.36 9.96 3.06
N LEU A 200 7.57 11.27 3.07
CA LEU A 200 7.99 12.01 1.89
C LEU A 200 9.41 11.63 1.44
N ASN A 201 10.33 11.42 2.37
CA ASN A 201 11.68 10.95 2.05
C ASN A 201 11.65 9.55 1.45
N PHE A 202 10.86 8.62 2.02
CA PHE A 202 10.61 7.32 1.42
C PHE A 202 10.12 7.43 -0.03
N TYR A 203 9.09 8.24 -0.27
CA TYR A 203 8.52 8.39 -1.62
C TYR A 203 9.55 8.94 -2.62
N ARG A 204 10.28 9.99 -2.23
CA ARG A 204 11.30 10.63 -3.07
C ARG A 204 12.41 9.66 -3.43
N GLU A 205 12.96 8.96 -2.45
CA GLU A 205 14.07 8.02 -2.67
C GLU A 205 13.64 6.81 -3.49
N ALA A 206 12.46 6.23 -3.20
CA ALA A 206 11.93 5.10 -3.95
C ALA A 206 11.68 5.46 -5.41
N LEU A 207 11.15 6.66 -5.67
CA LEU A 207 10.86 7.12 -7.02
C LEU A 207 12.13 7.51 -7.79
N ALA A 208 13.11 8.12 -7.12
CA ALA A 208 14.42 8.41 -7.71
C ALA A 208 15.12 7.10 -8.13
N ASP A 209 15.20 6.11 -7.24
CA ASP A 209 15.80 4.80 -7.53
C ASP A 209 15.07 4.07 -8.68
N TYR A 210 13.74 4.09 -8.70
CA TYR A 210 12.98 3.54 -9.82
C TYR A 210 13.31 4.24 -11.15
N THR A 211 13.40 5.57 -11.14
CA THR A 211 13.73 6.37 -12.32
C THR A 211 15.14 6.07 -12.82
N GLU A 212 16.12 6.00 -11.92
CA GLU A 212 17.50 5.64 -12.25
C GLU A 212 17.60 4.24 -12.87
N LYS A 213 16.92 3.23 -12.29
CA LYS A 213 16.87 1.87 -12.83
C LYS A 213 16.20 1.81 -14.21
N ALA A 214 15.12 2.56 -14.40
CA ALA A 214 14.43 2.64 -15.67
C ALA A 214 15.34 3.26 -16.76
N ILE A 215 16.05 4.35 -16.44
CA ILE A 215 17.02 5.00 -17.33
C ILE A 215 18.19 4.07 -17.66
N ALA A 216 18.74 3.37 -16.66
CA ALA A 216 19.86 2.45 -16.89
C ALA A 216 19.47 1.30 -17.84
N THR A 217 18.30 0.69 -17.62
CA THR A 217 17.77 -0.40 -18.46
C THR A 217 17.57 0.04 -19.91
N LEU A 218 17.16 1.29 -20.12
CA LEU A 218 17.01 1.92 -21.43
C LEU A 218 18.34 2.07 -22.16
N SER A 219 19.36 2.61 -21.49
CA SER A 219 20.70 2.79 -22.06
C SER A 219 21.29 1.45 -22.52
N PHE A 220 21.14 0.38 -21.75
CA PHE A 220 21.59 -0.96 -22.15
C PHE A 220 20.83 -1.55 -23.35
N THR A 221 19.55 -1.21 -23.52
CA THR A 221 18.73 -1.73 -24.62
C THR A 221 19.05 -1.03 -25.94
N LEU A 222 19.29 0.27 -25.91
CA LEU A 222 19.73 1.03 -27.09
C LEU A 222 21.12 0.54 -27.55
N ASP A 223 22.06 0.39 -26.64
CA ASP A 223 23.44 -0.01 -26.97
C ASP A 223 23.51 -1.43 -27.60
N ARG A 224 22.64 -2.34 -27.14
CA ARG A 224 22.47 -3.67 -27.77
C ARG A 224 21.81 -3.64 -29.15
N SER A 225 20.94 -2.67 -29.40
CA SER A 225 20.26 -2.51 -30.69
C SER A 225 21.23 -2.00 -31.76
N PHE A 226 22.14 -1.10 -31.40
CA PHE A 226 23.20 -0.63 -32.29
C PHE A 226 24.33 -1.66 -32.50
N SER A 227 24.57 -2.54 -31.53
CA SER A 227 25.57 -3.61 -31.65
C SER A 227 25.18 -4.76 -32.59
N ARG A 228 23.88 -4.90 -32.92
CA ARG A 228 23.37 -5.93 -33.86
C ARG A 228 23.32 -5.46 -35.32
N LEU A 229 23.72 -4.21 -35.59
CA LEU A 229 23.77 -3.61 -36.92
C LEU A 229 25.19 -3.59 -37.53
N LYS A 230 26.09 -4.47 -37.05
CA LYS A 230 27.42 -4.71 -37.63
C LYS A 230 27.51 -6.10 -38.23
#